data_AF-A0A3B8WW61-F1
#
_entry.id   AF-A0A3B8WW61-F1
#
_cell.length_a   1.000
_cell.length_b   1.000
_cell.length_c   1.000
_cell.angle_alpha   90.00
_cell.angle_beta   90.00
_cell.angle_gamma   90.00
#
_symmetry.space_group_name_H-M   'P 1'
#
loop_
_entity.id
_entity.type
_entity.pdbx_description
1 polymer ?
#
loop_
_entity_poly.entity_id
_entity_poly.type
_entity_poly.pdbx_seq_one_letter_code
_entity_poly.pdbx_strand_id
1 'polypeptide(L)'
;MNSIRETFVNNLKYYRNQKGISQEKLSYAVGKSIAYINQIENRDSWPQPEMVDKIALALGIPSSALFEENTCPENKKAVFESNFGKSIE
;
A
#
# COMPACT_ATOMS: atom_id res chain seq x y z
N MET A 1 1.12 -9.06 -13.23
CA MET A 1 0.72 -9.17 -11.81
C MET A 1 1.76 -8.44 -10.99
N ASN A 2 1.33 -7.60 -10.03
CA ASN A 2 2.26 -6.86 -9.16
C ASN A 2 2.93 -7.81 -8.17
N SER A 3 4.15 -7.49 -7.77
CA SER A 3 4.76 -8.13 -6.60
C SER A 3 3.98 -7.77 -5.33
N ILE A 4 4.08 -8.62 -4.30
CA ILE A 4 3.47 -8.32 -2.98
C ILE A 4 3.89 -6.96 -2.43
N ARG A 5 5.13 -6.54 -2.72
CA ARG A 5 5.67 -5.24 -2.31
C ARG A 5 4.98 -4.09 -3.04
N GLU A 6 4.79 -4.21 -4.34
CA GLU A 6 4.07 -3.20 -5.13
C GLU A 6 2.61 -3.11 -4.72
N THR A 7 1.94 -4.26 -4.54
CA THR A 7 0.56 -4.31 -4.06
C THR A 7 0.43 -3.57 -2.73
N PHE A 8 1.31 -3.87 -1.77
CA PHE A 8 1.37 -3.21 -0.47
C PHE A 8 1.53 -1.69 -0.58
N VAL A 9 2.52 -1.23 -1.36
CA VAL A 9 2.83 0.20 -1.47
C VAL A 9 1.69 0.97 -2.13
N ASN A 10 1.09 0.41 -3.18
CA ASN A 10 -0.03 1.04 -3.87
C ASN A 10 -1.26 1.15 -2.95
N ASN A 11 -1.57 0.07 -2.22
CA ASN A 11 -2.68 0.06 -1.27
C ASN A 11 -2.45 1.00 -0.08
N LEU A 12 -1.22 1.06 0.45
CA LEU A 12 -0.86 2.01 1.51
C LEU A 12 -1.13 3.45 1.07
N LYS A 13 -0.62 3.85 -0.10
CA LYS A 13 -0.87 5.19 -0.67
C LYS A 13 -2.36 5.44 -0.87
N TYR A 14 -3.06 4.48 -1.46
CA TYR A 14 -4.47 4.56 -1.74
C TYR A 14 -5.30 4.79 -0.47
N TYR A 15 -5.19 3.93 0.54
CA TYR A 15 -5.94 4.05 1.78
C TYR A 15 -5.54 5.28 2.60
N ARG A 16 -4.26 5.67 2.57
CA ARG A 16 -3.81 6.91 3.21
C ARG A 16 -4.51 8.14 2.59
N ASN A 17 -4.59 8.18 1.26
CA ASN A 17 -5.27 9.25 0.54
C ASN A 17 -6.79 9.22 0.75
N GLN A 18 -7.42 8.03 0.76
CA GLN A 18 -8.85 7.87 1.07
C GLN A 18 -9.20 8.37 2.48
N LYS A 19 -8.31 8.15 3.45
CA LYS A 19 -8.46 8.68 4.81
C LYS A 19 -8.18 10.19 4.91
N GLY A 20 -7.62 10.81 3.87
CA GLY A 20 -7.31 12.24 3.85
C GLY A 20 -6.15 12.65 4.78
N ILE A 21 -5.20 11.74 5.05
CA ILE A 21 -4.05 12.03 5.91
C ILE A 21 -2.75 12.14 5.11
N SER A 22 -1.85 13.04 5.53
CA SER A 22 -0.50 13.16 4.98
C SER A 22 0.40 12.02 5.46
N GLN A 23 1.55 11.83 4.81
CA GLN A 23 2.61 10.93 5.30
C GLN A 23 3.05 11.29 6.73
N GLU A 24 3.10 12.58 7.04
CA GLU A 24 3.42 13.10 8.37
C GLU A 24 2.37 12.68 9.42
N LYS A 25 1.08 12.87 9.12
CA LYS A 25 0.02 12.42 10.03
C LYS A 25 0.06 10.92 10.25
N LEU A 26 0.33 10.13 9.20
CA LEU A 26 0.51 8.69 9.33
C LEU A 26 1.74 8.34 10.17
N SER A 27 2.86 9.04 9.99
CA SER A 27 4.08 8.78 10.76
C SER A 27 3.89 9.03 12.25
N TYR A 28 3.17 10.10 12.61
CA TYR A 28 2.77 10.34 14.00
C TYR A 28 1.87 9.22 14.54
N ALA A 29 0.87 8.78 13.76
CA ALA A 29 -0.05 7.72 14.19
C ALA A 29 0.64 6.37 14.45
N VAL A 30 1.71 6.04 13.73
CA VAL A 30 2.45 4.77 13.89
C VAL A 30 3.74 4.90 14.72
N GLY A 31 4.02 6.09 15.26
CA GLY A 31 5.21 6.35 16.08
C GLY A 31 6.53 6.23 15.32
N LYS A 32 6.57 6.73 14.08
CA LYS A 32 7.75 6.70 13.20
C LYS A 32 8.05 8.08 12.61
N SER A 33 9.20 8.20 11.96
CA SER A 33 9.57 9.41 11.22
C SER A 33 8.81 9.50 9.90
N ILE A 34 8.63 10.73 9.39
CA ILE A 34 8.07 10.97 8.05
C ILE A 34 8.93 10.27 6.99
N ALA A 35 10.26 10.31 7.16
CA ALA A 35 11.22 9.66 6.27
C ALA A 35 10.98 8.14 6.17
N TYR A 36 10.61 7.48 7.27
CA TYR A 36 10.27 6.05 7.27
C TYR A 36 9.04 5.75 6.39
N ILE A 37 7.97 6.55 6.51
CA ILE A 37 6.77 6.40 5.67
C ILE A 37 7.10 6.65 4.20
N ASN A 38 7.89 7.68 3.92
CA ASN A 38 8.34 7.99 2.56
C ASN A 38 9.16 6.84 1.95
N GLN A 39 10.10 6.26 2.70
CA GLN A 39 10.88 5.10 2.25
C GLN A 39 10.02 3.88 1.97
N ILE A 40 8.98 3.62 2.78
CA ILE A 40 8.03 2.55 2.48
C ILE A 40 7.29 2.86 1.18
N GLU A 41 6.71 4.05 1.06
CA GLU A 41 5.91 4.46 -0.10
C GLU A 41 6.73 4.54 -1.41
N ASN A 42 8.05 4.64 -1.35
CA ASN A 42 8.94 4.59 -2.52
C ASN A 42 9.54 3.21 -2.80
N ARG A 43 9.21 2.18 -1.99
CA ARG A 43 9.78 0.83 -2.06
C ARG A 43 11.27 0.76 -1.66
N ASP A 44 11.75 1.70 -0.86
CA ASP A 44 13.10 1.68 -0.30
C ASP A 44 13.18 0.85 0.98
N SER A 45 12.09 0.79 1.76
CA SER A 45 12.00 0.01 3.00
C SER A 45 10.83 -0.97 2.98
N TRP A 46 10.92 -2.03 3.78
CA TRP A 46 9.84 -2.99 4.02
C TRP A 46 9.49 -2.99 5.52
N PRO A 47 8.23 -2.75 5.89
CA PRO A 47 7.83 -2.79 7.29
C PRO A 47 7.86 -4.21 7.86
N GLN A 48 8.19 -4.32 9.14
CA GLN A 48 7.99 -5.56 9.89
C GLN A 48 6.48 -5.86 10.06
N PRO A 49 6.07 -7.12 10.28
CA PRO A 49 4.67 -7.49 10.43
C PRO A 49 3.90 -6.63 11.45
N GLU A 50 4.50 -6.36 12.60
CA GLU A 50 3.89 -5.53 13.66
C GLU A 50 3.66 -4.09 13.20
N MET A 51 4.48 -3.59 12.27
CA MET A 51 4.31 -2.27 11.68
C MET A 51 3.21 -2.27 10.61
N VAL A 52 3.04 -3.37 9.87
CA VAL A 52 1.92 -3.53 8.94
C VAL A 52 0.59 -3.41 9.70
N ASP A 53 0.47 -4.10 10.83
CA ASP A 53 -0.73 -4.02 11.67
C ASP A 53 -0.97 -2.62 12.21
N LYS A 54 0.08 -1.93 12.67
CA LYS A 54 -0.03 -0.52 13.13
C LYS A 54 -0.48 0.41 12.02
N ILE A 55 0.05 0.25 10.81
CA ILE A 55 -0.36 1.03 9.64
C ILE A 55 -1.83 0.76 9.33
N ALA A 56 -2.26 -0.50 9.28
CA ALA A 56 -3.65 -0.87 9.02
C ALA A 56 -4.61 -0.29 10.07
N LEU A 57 -4.25 -0.38 11.36
CA LEU A 57 -4.98 0.25 12.46
C LEU A 57 -5.07 1.77 12.30
N ALA A 58 -3.95 2.44 12.00
CA ALA A 58 -3.92 3.89 11.79
C ALA A 58 -4.79 4.31 10.59
N LEU A 59 -4.90 3.46 9.57
CA LEU A 59 -5.75 3.66 8.41
C LEU A 59 -7.21 3.25 8.65
N GLY A 60 -7.50 2.44 9.68
CA GLY A 60 -8.84 1.96 9.99
C GLY A 60 -9.33 0.88 9.02
N ILE A 61 -8.42 0.03 8.57
CA ILE A 61 -8.67 -1.08 7.64
C ILE A 61 -8.12 -2.39 8.22
N PRO A 62 -8.59 -3.57 7.78
CA PRO A 62 -7.92 -4.82 8.11
C PRO A 62 -6.55 -4.91 7.43
N SER A 63 -5.56 -5.53 8.07
CA SER A 63 -4.20 -5.68 7.52
C SER A 63 -4.18 -6.39 6.16
N SER A 64 -5.13 -7.31 5.92
CA SER A 64 -5.29 -8.00 4.63
C SER A 64 -5.56 -7.05 3.47
N ALA A 65 -6.25 -5.93 3.70
CA ALA A 65 -6.56 -4.96 2.65
C ALA A 65 -5.29 -4.30 2.07
N LEU A 66 -4.20 -4.26 2.82
CA LEU A 66 -2.91 -3.77 2.29
C LEU A 66 -2.35 -4.71 1.22
N PHE A 67 -2.73 -5.98 1.18
CA PHE A 67 -2.21 -6.98 0.25
C PHE A 67 -3.21 -7.40 -0.82
N GLU A 68 -4.38 -6.77 -0.90
CA GLU A 68 -5.42 -7.14 -1.84
C GLU A 68 -5.18 -6.51 -3.22
N GLU A 69 -5.06 -7.34 -4.26
CA GLU A 69 -4.70 -6.92 -5.62
C GLU A 69 -5.85 -6.20 -6.36
N ASN A 70 -7.08 -6.28 -5.88
CA ASN A 70 -8.27 -5.72 -6.54
C ASN A 70 -8.87 -4.52 -5.81
N THR A 71 -8.08 -3.79 -5.02
CA THR A 71 -8.58 -2.65 -4.23
C THR A 71 -8.27 -1.32 -4.88
N CYS A 72 -6.99 -0.96 -5.04
CA CYS A 72 -6.59 0.30 -5.65
C CYS A 72 -6.59 0.22 -7.20
N PRO A 73 -6.79 1.36 -7.91
CA PRO A 73 -6.78 1.40 -9.37
C PRO A 73 -5.50 0.84 -10.01
N GLU A 74 -4.34 1.12 -9.42
CA GLU A 74 -3.04 0.65 -9.92
C GLU A 74 -2.91 -0.87 -9.85
N ASN A 75 -3.37 -1.48 -8.76
CA ASN A 75 -3.34 -2.92 -8.59
C ASN A 75 -4.38 -3.60 -9.50
N LYS A 76 -5.59 -3.06 -9.61
CA LYS A 76 -6.63 -3.54 -10.55
C LYS A 76 -6.13 -3.54 -12.00
N LYS A 77 -5.48 -2.45 -12.41
CA LYS A 77 -4.89 -2.33 -13.75
C LYS A 77 -3.84 -3.40 -13.99
N ALA A 78 -2.93 -3.62 -13.04
CA ALA A 78 -1.89 -4.64 -13.16
C ALA A 78 -2.43 -6.07 -13.22
N VAL A 79 -3.52 -6.38 -12.48
CA VAL A 79 -4.22 -7.67 -12.58
C VAL A 79 -4.86 -7.82 -13.96
N PHE A 80 -5.56 -6.79 -14.44
CA PHE A 80 -6.18 -6.80 -15.76
C PHE A 80 -5.15 -7.02 -16.88
N GLU A 81 -4.06 -6.25 -16.90
CA GLU A 81 -2.98 -6.40 -17.87
C GLU A 81 -2.35 -7.79 -17.82
N SER A 82 -2.19 -8.36 -16.63
CA SER A 82 -1.67 -9.71 -16.45
C SER A 82 -2.57 -10.79 -17.04
N ASN A 83 -3.89 -10.63 -16.89
CA ASN A 83 -4.87 -11.65 -17.24
C ASN A 83 -5.33 -11.56 -18.69
N PHE A 84 -5.34 -10.35 -19.27
CA PHE A 84 -5.92 -10.08 -20.59
C PHE A 84 -4.93 -9.45 -21.58
N GLY A 85 -3.79 -8.94 -21.12
CA GLY A 85 -2.78 -8.28 -21.96
C GLY A 85 -1.99 -9.22 -22.88
N LYS A 86 -2.08 -10.54 -22.69
CA LYS A 86 -1.46 -11.55 -23.56
C LYS A 86 -2.33 -12.01 -24.74
N SER A 87 -3.54 -11.46 -24.89
CA SER A 87 -4.50 -11.90 -25.93
C SER A 87 -4.46 -11.06 -27.21
N ILE A 88 -3.53 -10.10 -27.33
CA ILE A 88 -3.30 -9.35 -28.57
C ILE A 88 -1.89 -9.66 -29.08
N GLU A 89 -1.67 -10.92 -29.46
CA GLU A 89 -0.65 -11.35 -30.44
C GLU A 89 -1.25 -12.43 -31.33
#